data_AF-A0A7S0QX18-F1
#
_entry.id   AF-A0A7S0QX18-F1
#
_cell.length_a   1.000
_cell.length_b   1.000
_cell.length_c   1.000
_cell.angle_alpha   90.00
_cell.angle_beta   90.00
_cell.angle_gamma   90.00
#
_symmetry.space_group_name_H-M   'P 1'
#
loop_
_entity.id
_entity.type
_entity.pdbx_description
1 polymer ?
#
loop_
_entity_poly.entity_id
_entity_poly.type
_entity_poly.pdbx_seq_one_letter_code
_entity_poly.pdbx_strand_id
1 'polypeptide(L)'
;PQLVPGYVRAMADLIVEERNKVFEEPDKATIFFSAHGVPKSYVEEGDPYKEEMEECVQLIMAEVKKRGVNNDYVLAYQSRVGPVEWLQPYTEDSIKSLGQKGCKDLLAVPISFVSEHIETLEEIDMEYRELAEESGIENWGRVPALNVNPIFIEDLAAAVTEALPYVGTMGPASDTTMVPSGSVEDLLAAYDRADLALPPPVTMWQWGFTKSAETWNGRIAMIAVILLLVLEVTTGSGVLHNLRIL
;
A
#
# COMPACT_ATOMS: atom_id res chain seq x y z
N PRO A 1 -10.73 19.11 22.01
CA PRO A 1 -9.64 18.67 21.10
C PRO A 1 -10.20 17.68 20.09
N GLN A 2 -10.15 18.03 18.80
CA GLN A 2 -10.53 17.11 17.74
C GLN A 2 -9.58 15.91 17.83
N LEU A 3 -10.13 14.70 18.02
CA LEU A 3 -9.33 13.49 18.08
C LEU A 3 -8.65 13.31 16.72
N VAL A 4 -7.33 13.15 16.74
CA VAL A 4 -6.56 12.83 15.53
C VAL A 4 -6.85 11.37 15.17
N PRO A 5 -7.20 11.05 13.89
CA PRO A 5 -7.46 9.68 13.47
C PRO A 5 -6.32 8.74 13.86
N GLY A 6 -6.64 7.51 14.26
CA GLY A 6 -5.66 6.49 14.63
C GLY A 6 -4.70 6.16 13.49
N TYR A 7 -5.13 6.18 12.23
CA TYR A 7 -4.25 6.09 11.06
C TYR A 7 -3.13 7.14 11.10
N VAL A 8 -3.49 8.42 11.29
CA VAL A 8 -2.52 9.54 11.31
C VAL A 8 -1.54 9.38 12.48
N ARG A 9 -2.04 8.96 13.65
CA ARG A 9 -1.20 8.69 14.83
C ARG A 9 -0.23 7.53 14.59
N ALA A 10 -0.71 6.43 14.04
CA ALA A 10 0.09 5.25 13.75
C ALA A 10 1.19 5.56 12.73
N MET A 11 0.87 6.27 11.66
CA MET A 11 1.86 6.71 10.66
C MET A 11 2.90 7.64 11.28
N ALA A 12 2.48 8.62 12.09
CA ALA A 12 3.41 9.52 12.77
C ALA A 12 4.35 8.79 13.73
N ASP A 13 3.84 7.79 14.47
CA ASP A 13 4.65 6.97 15.37
C ASP A 13 5.70 6.16 14.59
N LEU A 14 5.30 5.49 13.51
CA LEU A 14 6.20 4.72 12.66
C LEU A 14 7.28 5.58 12.00
N ILE A 15 6.92 6.77 11.51
CA ILE A 15 7.87 7.73 10.93
C ILE A 15 8.91 8.13 11.97
N VAL A 16 8.49 8.52 13.18
CA VAL A 16 9.39 8.98 14.23
C VAL A 16 10.29 7.84 14.71
N GLU A 17 9.74 6.64 14.89
CA GLU A 17 10.50 5.46 15.30
C GLU A 17 11.57 5.09 14.28
N GLU A 18 11.18 4.90 13.01
CA GLU A 18 12.11 4.42 11.99
C GLU A 18 13.20 5.46 11.69
N ARG A 19 12.84 6.74 11.63
CA ARG A 19 13.78 7.86 11.50
C ARG A 19 14.86 7.83 12.59
N ASN A 20 14.46 7.68 13.85
CA ASN A 20 15.39 7.68 14.99
C ASN A 20 16.26 6.42 15.03
N LYS A 21 15.77 5.32 14.46
CA LYS A 21 16.47 4.05 14.38
C LYS A 21 17.49 4.02 13.24
N VAL A 22 17.18 4.60 12.08
CA VAL A 22 17.98 4.49 10.86
C VAL A 22 19.09 5.55 10.78
N PHE A 23 18.82 6.79 11.19
CA PHE A 23 19.76 7.90 10.99
C PHE A 23 20.53 8.27 12.26
N GLU A 24 21.83 8.51 12.14
CA GLU A 24 22.67 9.01 13.24
C GLU A 24 22.35 10.46 13.62
N GLU A 25 22.00 11.28 12.63
CA GLU A 25 21.52 12.64 12.80
C GLU A 25 20.07 12.76 12.28
N PRO A 26 19.08 12.23 12.99
CA PRO A 26 17.69 12.18 12.54
C PRO A 26 17.13 13.53 12.07
N ASP A 27 17.57 14.65 12.65
CA ASP A 27 17.10 16.01 12.33
C ASP A 27 17.47 16.46 10.91
N LYS A 28 18.46 15.81 10.26
CA LYS A 28 18.87 16.11 8.89
C LYS A 28 18.12 15.32 7.82
N ALA A 29 17.41 14.26 8.20
CA ALA A 29 16.68 13.42 7.26
C ALA A 29 15.56 14.19 6.54
N THR A 30 15.36 13.94 5.26
CA THR A 30 14.15 14.38 4.54
C THR A 30 13.13 13.24 4.55
N ILE A 31 11.90 13.55 4.94
CA ILE A 31 10.78 12.58 4.92
C ILE A 31 10.17 12.58 3.52
N PHE A 32 10.17 11.44 2.86
CA PHE A 32 9.77 11.31 1.47
C PHE A 32 8.54 10.42 1.34
N PHE A 33 7.37 11.02 1.19
CA PHE A 33 6.13 10.29 0.96
C PHE A 33 6.06 9.82 -0.49
N SER A 34 5.97 8.51 -0.69
CA SER A 34 5.74 7.90 -2.00
C SER A 34 4.30 7.38 -2.07
N ALA A 35 3.52 7.97 -2.95
CA ALA A 35 2.14 7.59 -3.22
C ALA A 35 2.02 6.96 -4.62
N HIS A 36 1.15 5.98 -4.83
CA HIS A 36 0.96 5.40 -6.16
C HIS A 36 0.40 6.48 -7.12
N GLY A 37 1.00 6.62 -8.30
CA GLY A 37 0.54 7.60 -9.27
C GLY A 37 -0.85 7.28 -9.81
N VAL A 38 -1.54 8.29 -10.32
CA VAL A 38 -2.73 8.09 -11.16
C VAL A 38 -2.55 8.87 -12.46
N PRO A 39 -3.15 8.44 -13.58
CA PRO A 39 -3.21 9.26 -14.78
C PRO A 39 -3.75 10.65 -14.46
N LYS A 40 -3.10 11.69 -14.97
CA LYS A 40 -3.47 13.09 -14.71
C LYS A 40 -4.92 13.39 -15.12
N SER A 41 -5.40 12.73 -16.17
CA SER A 41 -6.77 12.86 -16.65
C SER A 41 -7.80 12.51 -15.57
N TYR A 42 -7.54 11.56 -14.67
CA TYR A 42 -8.51 11.19 -13.62
C TYR A 42 -8.71 12.35 -12.64
N VAL A 43 -7.63 13.03 -12.25
CA VAL A 43 -7.71 14.21 -11.38
C VAL A 43 -8.41 15.37 -12.10
N GLU A 44 -8.13 15.58 -13.39
CA GLU A 44 -8.82 16.59 -14.20
C GLU A 44 -10.32 16.30 -14.40
N GLU A 45 -10.69 15.01 -14.36
CA GLU A 45 -12.07 14.52 -14.42
C GLU A 45 -12.78 14.58 -13.04
N GLY A 46 -12.07 14.96 -11.97
CA GLY A 46 -12.63 15.22 -10.64
C GLY A 46 -12.33 14.14 -9.60
N ASP A 47 -11.38 13.25 -9.84
CA ASP A 47 -10.90 12.30 -8.83
C ASP A 47 -10.24 13.06 -7.64
N PRO A 48 -10.72 12.85 -6.39
CA PRO A 48 -10.23 13.58 -5.22
C PRO A 48 -8.87 13.09 -4.71
N TYR A 49 -8.32 12.01 -5.28
CA TYR A 49 -7.13 11.31 -4.78
C TYR A 49 -5.95 12.25 -4.47
N LYS A 50 -5.68 13.22 -5.37
CA LYS A 50 -4.58 14.17 -5.17
C LYS A 50 -4.80 15.00 -3.89
N GLU A 51 -5.99 15.57 -3.73
CA GLU A 51 -6.33 16.45 -2.62
C GLU A 51 -6.33 15.68 -1.30
N GLU A 52 -6.93 14.48 -1.28
CA GLU A 52 -6.95 13.61 -0.10
C GLU A 52 -5.54 13.17 0.31
N MET A 53 -4.67 12.87 -0.65
CA MET A 53 -3.29 12.50 -0.37
C MET A 53 -2.49 13.68 0.21
N GLU A 54 -2.64 14.88 -0.37
CA GLU A 54 -1.99 16.10 0.14
C GLU A 54 -2.48 16.45 1.54
N GLU A 55 -3.78 16.32 1.82
CA GLU A 55 -4.35 16.54 3.15
C GLU A 55 -3.86 15.48 4.15
N CYS A 56 -3.83 14.21 3.77
CA CYS A 56 -3.34 13.13 4.60
C CYS A 56 -1.88 13.34 5.03
N VAL A 57 -1.00 13.71 4.10
CA VAL A 57 0.40 14.06 4.39
C VAL A 57 0.48 15.24 5.35
N GLN A 58 -0.33 16.28 5.15
CA GLN A 58 -0.34 17.44 6.04
C GLN A 58 -0.76 17.07 7.47
N LEU A 59 -1.77 16.22 7.64
CA LEU A 59 -2.22 15.73 8.93
C LEU A 59 -1.14 14.90 9.64
N ILE A 60 -0.49 13.99 8.90
CA ILE A 60 0.63 13.19 9.42
C ILE A 60 1.78 14.10 9.85
N MET A 61 2.20 15.03 9.02
CA MET A 61 3.32 15.92 9.34
C MET A 61 2.99 16.89 10.49
N ALA A 62 1.75 17.34 10.61
CA ALA A 62 1.30 18.10 11.78
C ALA A 62 1.40 17.26 13.07
N GLU A 63 1.10 15.97 13.00
CA GLU A 63 1.15 15.03 14.12
C GLU A 63 2.59 14.63 14.49
N VAL A 64 3.47 14.46 13.49
CA VAL A 64 4.93 14.33 13.65
C VAL A 64 5.52 15.58 14.33
N LYS A 65 5.08 16.77 13.92
CA LYS A 65 5.52 18.04 14.53
C LYS A 65 5.15 18.15 16.01
N LYS A 66 3.98 17.66 16.41
CA LYS A 66 3.58 17.61 17.84
C LYS A 66 4.49 16.72 18.67
N ARG A 67 5.19 15.74 18.06
CA ARG A 67 6.20 14.88 18.70
C ARG A 67 7.58 15.53 18.75
N GLY A 68 7.70 16.80 18.34
CA GLY A 68 8.96 17.56 18.38
C GLY A 68 9.86 17.36 17.16
N VAL A 69 9.38 16.70 16.11
CA VAL A 69 10.14 16.41 14.89
C VAL A 69 9.79 17.45 13.81
N ASN A 70 10.81 18.15 13.29
CA ASN A 70 10.64 19.26 12.33
C ASN A 70 11.43 19.04 11.03
N ASN A 71 11.49 17.79 10.57
CA ASN A 71 12.15 17.45 9.31
C ASN A 71 11.40 18.03 8.10
N ASP A 72 12.14 18.37 7.06
CA ASP A 72 11.58 18.68 5.76
C ASP A 72 10.89 17.45 5.17
N TYR A 73 9.85 17.66 4.37
CA TYR A 73 9.13 16.57 3.71
C TYR A 73 8.77 16.88 2.26
N VAL A 74 8.64 15.82 1.47
CA VAL A 74 8.24 15.85 0.06
C VAL A 74 7.19 14.77 -0.17
N LEU A 75 6.19 15.06 -1.01
CA LEU A 75 5.26 14.07 -1.56
C LEU A 75 5.56 13.90 -3.05
N ALA A 76 5.68 12.66 -3.50
CA ALA A 76 5.85 12.30 -4.89
C ALA A 76 5.05 11.04 -5.25
N TYR A 77 4.88 10.82 -6.55
CA TYR A 77 4.03 9.78 -7.11
C TYR A 77 4.85 8.74 -7.90
N GLN A 78 4.68 7.47 -7.55
CA GLN A 78 5.42 6.30 -8.07
C GLN A 78 4.64 5.51 -9.13
N SER A 79 5.26 4.45 -9.65
CA SER A 79 4.62 3.38 -10.46
C SER A 79 3.90 3.87 -11.72
N ARG A 80 4.43 4.90 -12.40
CA ARG A 80 3.89 5.36 -13.70
C ARG A 80 4.09 4.30 -14.78
N VAL A 81 3.05 4.01 -15.56
CA VAL A 81 3.12 3.07 -16.68
C VAL A 81 2.56 3.65 -17.98
N GLY A 82 3.18 3.26 -19.09
CA GLY A 82 2.75 3.67 -20.42
C GLY A 82 3.04 5.15 -20.76
N PRO A 83 2.54 5.62 -21.91
CA PRO A 83 2.94 6.91 -22.50
C PRO A 83 2.07 8.10 -22.04
N VAL A 84 1.07 7.89 -21.20
CA VAL A 84 0.16 8.96 -20.75
C VAL A 84 0.83 9.85 -19.71
N GLU A 85 0.31 11.06 -19.50
CA GLU A 85 0.80 11.92 -18.42
C GLU A 85 0.22 11.45 -17.08
N TRP A 86 1.09 11.29 -16.09
CA TRP A 86 0.74 10.87 -14.73
C TRP A 86 0.84 12.05 -13.78
N LEU A 87 0.23 11.90 -12.61
CA LEU A 87 0.30 12.88 -11.53
C LEU A 87 1.75 13.11 -11.09
N GLN A 88 2.10 14.38 -10.88
CA GLN A 88 3.44 14.85 -10.54
C GLN A 88 3.48 15.47 -9.14
N PRO A 89 4.65 15.50 -8.48
CA PRO A 89 5.98 15.16 -9.00
C PRO A 89 6.26 13.64 -9.02
N TYR A 90 7.08 13.18 -9.96
CA TYR A 90 7.44 11.75 -10.06
C TYR A 90 8.48 11.36 -9.01
N THR A 91 8.34 10.17 -8.42
CA THR A 91 9.24 9.68 -7.36
C THR A 91 10.70 9.67 -7.81
N GLU A 92 11.00 9.06 -8.96
CA GLU A 92 12.37 8.99 -9.51
C GLU A 92 13.01 10.38 -9.69
N ASP A 93 12.26 11.32 -10.29
CA ASP A 93 12.76 12.66 -10.59
C ASP A 93 12.97 13.48 -9.30
N SER A 94 12.11 13.25 -8.30
CA SER A 94 12.22 13.88 -7.00
C SER A 94 13.44 13.38 -6.22
N ILE A 95 13.69 12.07 -6.21
CA ILE A 95 14.87 11.46 -5.59
C ILE A 95 16.16 12.01 -6.22
N LYS A 96 16.25 12.03 -7.55
CA LYS A 96 17.38 12.61 -8.29
C LYS A 96 17.60 14.08 -7.92
N SER A 97 16.53 14.87 -7.87
CA SER A 97 16.59 16.28 -7.51
C SER A 97 17.07 16.51 -6.08
N LEU A 98 16.62 15.69 -5.12
CA LEU A 98 17.05 15.77 -3.72
C LEU A 98 18.54 15.43 -3.56
N GLY A 99 19.00 14.36 -4.20
CA GLY A 99 20.42 13.99 -4.20
C GLY A 99 21.31 15.10 -4.79
N GLN A 100 20.91 15.69 -5.93
CA GLN A 100 21.61 16.82 -6.55
C GLN A 100 21.65 18.08 -5.68
N LYS A 101 20.64 18.29 -4.82
CA LYS A 101 20.60 19.39 -3.84
C LYS A 101 21.41 19.10 -2.58
N GLY A 102 22.05 17.93 -2.50
CA GLY A 102 22.90 17.54 -1.37
C GLY A 102 22.16 16.85 -0.23
N CYS A 103 20.93 16.36 -0.45
CA CYS A 103 20.26 15.49 0.52
C CYS A 103 21.08 14.21 0.71
N LYS A 104 21.41 13.89 1.97
CA LYS A 104 22.19 12.69 2.33
C LYS A 104 21.37 11.63 3.02
N ASP A 105 20.32 12.03 3.72
CA ASP A 105 19.48 11.18 4.56
C ASP A 105 18.04 11.25 4.05
N LEU A 106 17.51 10.14 3.52
CA LEU A 106 16.16 10.08 2.96
C LEU A 106 15.34 8.95 3.60
N LEU A 107 14.19 9.29 4.18
CA LEU A 107 13.24 8.35 4.77
C LEU A 107 12.01 8.20 3.88
N ALA A 108 11.92 7.10 3.12
CA ALA A 108 10.77 6.78 2.31
C ALA A 108 9.57 6.34 3.16
N VAL A 109 8.38 6.88 2.87
CA VAL A 109 7.12 6.57 3.54
C VAL A 109 6.11 6.09 2.48
N PRO A 110 5.78 4.79 2.43
CA PRO A 110 4.71 4.30 1.58
C PRO A 110 3.36 4.73 2.17
N ILE A 111 2.65 5.65 1.52
CA ILE A 111 1.43 6.25 2.08
C ILE A 111 0.14 5.74 1.43
N SER A 112 0.20 5.24 0.21
CA SER A 112 -1.00 4.81 -0.54
C SER A 112 -1.59 3.47 -0.11
N PHE A 113 -0.84 2.66 0.64
CA PHE A 113 -1.27 1.34 1.03
C PHE A 113 -0.92 1.06 2.48
N VAL A 114 -1.70 0.18 3.10
CA VAL A 114 -1.61 -0.14 4.53
C VAL A 114 -0.86 -1.44 4.81
N SER A 115 -0.46 -2.18 3.77
CA SER A 115 0.26 -3.46 3.88
C SER A 115 1.44 -3.49 2.92
N GLU A 116 2.42 -4.34 3.19
CA GLU A 116 3.52 -4.58 2.25
C GLU A 116 3.01 -5.24 0.96
N HIS A 117 3.57 -4.83 -0.18
CA HIS A 117 3.24 -5.33 -1.52
C HIS A 117 4.43 -5.07 -2.46
N ILE A 118 4.27 -5.36 -3.75
CA ILE A 118 5.37 -5.25 -4.72
C ILE A 118 6.00 -3.86 -4.74
N GLU A 119 5.19 -2.80 -4.68
CA GLU A 119 5.69 -1.43 -4.78
C GLU A 119 6.49 -1.00 -3.53
N THR A 120 6.27 -1.65 -2.37
CA THR A 120 7.09 -1.36 -1.18
C THR A 120 8.37 -2.19 -1.15
N LEU A 121 8.26 -3.48 -1.42
CA LEU A 121 9.35 -4.45 -1.27
C LEU A 121 10.32 -4.46 -2.46
N GLU A 122 9.85 -4.06 -3.64
CA GLU A 122 10.63 -4.06 -4.87
C GLU A 122 10.92 -2.61 -5.28
N GLU A 123 9.89 -1.81 -5.62
CA GLU A 123 10.14 -0.46 -6.14
C GLU A 123 10.83 0.43 -5.08
N ILE A 124 10.32 0.51 -3.85
CA ILE A 124 10.93 1.36 -2.81
C ILE A 124 12.23 0.76 -2.26
N ASP A 125 12.22 -0.51 -1.84
CA ASP A 125 13.36 -1.13 -1.15
C ASP A 125 14.54 -1.48 -2.06
N MET A 126 14.29 -1.68 -3.36
CA MET A 126 15.33 -2.01 -4.34
C MET A 126 15.55 -0.86 -5.33
N GLU A 127 14.58 -0.56 -6.20
CA GLU A 127 14.80 0.36 -7.33
C GLU A 127 15.08 1.80 -6.87
N TYR A 128 14.24 2.35 -5.99
CA TYR A 128 14.36 3.73 -5.52
C TYR A 128 15.49 3.91 -4.53
N ARG A 129 15.81 2.86 -3.76
CA ARG A 129 17.02 2.86 -2.95
C ARG A 129 18.27 2.93 -3.81
N GLU A 130 18.39 2.07 -4.82
CA GLU A 130 19.52 2.09 -5.76
C GLU A 130 19.63 3.46 -6.44
N LEU A 131 18.50 4.00 -6.90
CA LEU A 131 18.46 5.34 -7.49
C LEU A 131 18.88 6.45 -6.53
N ALA A 132 18.51 6.35 -5.25
CA ALA A 132 18.90 7.32 -4.23
C ALA A 132 20.41 7.29 -4.00
N GLU A 133 20.98 6.09 -3.87
CA GLU A 133 22.42 5.87 -3.72
C GLU A 133 23.19 6.44 -4.93
N GLU A 134 22.74 6.16 -6.15
CA GLU A 134 23.30 6.73 -7.38
C GLU A 134 23.19 8.26 -7.46
N SER A 135 22.13 8.82 -6.88
CA SER A 135 21.87 10.26 -6.84
C SER A 135 22.66 11.00 -5.75
N GLY A 136 23.42 10.27 -4.91
CA GLY A 136 24.28 10.83 -3.87
C GLY A 136 23.65 10.92 -2.48
N ILE A 137 22.50 10.25 -2.26
CA ILE A 137 21.90 10.02 -0.94
C ILE A 137 22.64 8.84 -0.32
N GLU A 138 23.20 9.03 0.88
CA GLU A 138 24.10 8.05 1.50
C GLU A 138 23.37 7.13 2.47
N ASN A 139 22.33 7.65 3.13
CA ASN A 139 21.54 6.92 4.11
C ASN A 139 20.08 6.86 3.64
N TRP A 140 19.57 5.64 3.54
CA TRP A 140 18.21 5.33 3.14
C TRP A 140 17.48 4.59 4.24
N GLY A 141 16.27 5.04 4.56
CA GLY A 141 15.34 4.33 5.42
C GLY A 141 13.99 4.20 4.75
N ARG A 142 13.24 3.15 5.07
CA ARG A 142 11.85 3.00 4.68
C ARG A 142 10.99 2.73 5.91
N VAL A 143 9.93 3.51 6.08
CA VAL A 143 8.91 3.28 7.10
C VAL A 143 8.14 2.01 6.71
N PRO A 144 7.97 1.04 7.63
CA PRO A 144 7.17 -0.14 7.35
C PRO A 144 5.71 0.24 7.10
N ALA A 145 5.01 -0.52 6.26
CA ALA A 145 3.57 -0.38 6.13
C ALA A 145 2.88 -0.68 7.47
N LEU A 146 1.66 -0.15 7.64
CA LEU A 146 0.90 -0.28 8.90
C LEU A 146 0.70 -1.75 9.31
N ASN A 147 0.47 -2.65 8.36
CA ASN A 147 0.31 -4.09 8.56
C ASN A 147 -0.64 -4.39 9.74
N VAL A 148 -0.10 -4.93 10.83
CA VAL A 148 -0.84 -5.31 12.05
C VAL A 148 -0.70 -4.29 13.18
N ASN A 149 -0.44 -3.02 12.86
CA ASN A 149 -0.29 -1.96 13.85
C ASN A 149 -1.57 -1.85 14.71
N PRO A 150 -1.48 -1.97 16.04
CA PRO A 150 -2.64 -2.04 16.91
C PRO A 150 -3.47 -0.75 16.91
N ILE A 151 -2.84 0.42 16.80
CA ILE A 151 -3.53 1.72 16.75
C ILE A 151 -4.34 1.83 15.46
N PHE A 152 -3.78 1.37 14.34
CA PHE A 152 -4.48 1.34 13.07
C PHE A 152 -5.66 0.36 13.07
N ILE A 153 -5.47 -0.85 13.58
CA ILE A 153 -6.56 -1.84 13.70
C ILE A 153 -7.70 -1.31 14.58
N GLU A 154 -7.38 -0.66 15.70
CA GLU A 154 -8.37 -0.04 16.57
C GLU A 154 -9.12 1.10 15.84
N ASP A 155 -8.43 1.90 15.04
CA ASP A 155 -9.03 2.97 14.24
C ASP A 155 -10.00 2.42 13.18
N LEU A 156 -9.63 1.32 12.50
CA LEU A 156 -10.52 0.64 11.57
C LEU A 156 -11.80 0.16 12.27
N ALA A 157 -11.67 -0.45 13.45
CA ALA A 157 -12.82 -0.90 14.23
C ALA A 157 -13.70 0.28 14.68
N ALA A 158 -13.10 1.40 15.08
CA ALA A 158 -13.80 2.62 15.44
C ALA A 158 -14.55 3.22 14.23
N ALA A 159 -13.89 3.29 13.07
CA ALA A 159 -14.49 3.80 11.84
C ALA A 159 -15.70 2.97 11.39
N VAL A 160 -15.61 1.64 11.47
CA VAL A 160 -16.77 0.76 11.20
C VAL A 160 -17.90 1.05 12.19
N THR A 161 -17.58 1.17 13.49
CA THR A 161 -18.58 1.45 14.52
C THR A 161 -19.26 2.80 14.32
N GLU A 162 -18.51 3.83 13.93
CA GLU A 162 -19.02 5.16 13.60
C GLU A 162 -19.92 5.16 12.35
N ALA A 163 -19.66 4.28 11.38
CA ALA A 163 -20.45 4.15 10.17
C ALA A 163 -21.79 3.39 10.38
N LEU A 164 -21.90 2.53 11.40
CA LEU A 164 -23.10 1.69 11.62
C LEU A 164 -24.41 2.49 11.80
N PRO A 165 -24.48 3.60 12.55
CA PRO A 165 -25.68 4.45 12.63
C PRO A 165 -26.15 4.99 11.27
N TYR A 166 -25.23 5.22 10.32
CA TYR A 166 -25.56 5.69 8.98
C TYR A 166 -26.20 4.60 8.12
N VAL A 167 -25.81 3.33 8.30
CA VAL A 167 -26.39 2.17 7.57
C VAL A 167 -27.87 2.01 7.89
N GLY A 168 -28.30 2.27 9.12
CA GLY A 168 -29.72 2.21 9.52
C GLY A 168 -30.60 3.33 8.93
N THR A 169 -30.00 4.43 8.48
CA THR A 169 -30.72 5.60 7.94
C THR A 169 -30.88 5.59 6.42
N MET A 170 -30.15 4.72 5.69
CA MET A 170 -30.29 4.56 4.24
C MET A 170 -31.44 3.61 3.85
N GLY A 171 -32.66 3.84 4.36
CA GLY A 171 -33.92 3.24 3.88
C GLY A 171 -34.04 1.70 3.95
N PRO A 172 -35.25 1.14 3.80
CA PRO A 172 -35.38 -0.30 3.67
C PRO A 172 -34.83 -0.72 2.30
N ALA A 173 -33.73 -1.47 2.30
CA ALA A 173 -33.31 -2.22 1.14
C ALA A 173 -34.49 -3.09 0.68
N SER A 174 -34.81 -3.08 -0.62
CA SER A 174 -35.80 -3.99 -1.19
C SER A 174 -35.54 -5.43 -0.75
N ASP A 175 -36.62 -6.22 -0.64
CA ASP A 175 -36.79 -7.61 -0.15
C ASP A 175 -35.80 -8.72 -0.60
N THR A 176 -34.62 -8.38 -1.11
CA THR A 176 -33.51 -9.28 -1.43
C THR A 176 -32.22 -8.82 -0.75
N THR A 177 -32.27 -8.56 0.56
CA THR A 177 -31.07 -8.34 1.39
C THR A 177 -30.56 -9.68 1.91
N MET A 178 -29.39 -10.14 1.43
CA MET A 178 -28.72 -11.35 1.94
C MET A 178 -28.18 -11.20 3.37
N VAL A 179 -28.28 -10.02 3.99
CA VAL A 179 -27.87 -9.79 5.38
C VAL A 179 -28.87 -8.83 6.04
N PRO A 180 -29.59 -9.26 7.10
CA PRO A 180 -30.42 -8.36 7.89
C PRO A 180 -29.56 -7.32 8.61
N SER A 181 -30.05 -6.08 8.71
CA SER A 181 -29.50 -5.08 9.63
C SER A 181 -29.80 -5.48 11.07
N GLY A 182 -29.02 -6.41 11.62
CA GLY A 182 -29.05 -6.77 13.03
C GLY A 182 -28.57 -5.62 13.92
N SER A 183 -28.86 -5.69 15.23
CA SER A 183 -28.25 -4.77 16.19
C SER A 183 -26.73 -4.95 16.19
N VAL A 184 -25.97 -3.91 16.54
CA VAL A 184 -24.50 -3.98 16.60
C VAL A 184 -24.07 -5.10 17.55
N GLU A 185 -24.84 -5.31 18.61
CA GLU A 185 -24.68 -6.40 19.57
C GLU A 185 -24.86 -7.79 18.93
N ASP A 186 -25.83 -7.97 18.02
CA ASP A 186 -26.03 -9.24 17.31
C ASP A 186 -24.91 -9.51 16.29
N LEU A 187 -24.42 -8.48 15.61
CA LEU A 187 -23.30 -8.57 14.67
C LEU A 187 -21.98 -8.87 15.39
N LEU A 188 -21.75 -8.24 16.55
CA LEU A 188 -20.61 -8.53 17.42
C LEU A 188 -20.71 -9.91 18.09
N ALA A 189 -21.92 -10.39 18.40
CA ALA A 189 -22.14 -11.74 18.90
C ALA A 189 -21.89 -12.82 17.83
N ALA A 190 -22.12 -12.50 16.55
CA ALA A 190 -21.78 -13.36 15.42
C ALA A 190 -20.29 -13.30 15.04
N TYR A 191 -19.57 -12.26 15.48
CA TYR A 191 -18.14 -12.10 15.27
C TYR A 191 -17.36 -13.03 16.23
N ASP A 192 -17.19 -14.27 15.79
CA ASP A 192 -16.40 -15.26 16.51
C ASP A 192 -14.90 -14.89 16.45
N ARG A 193 -14.31 -14.53 17.60
CA ARG A 193 -12.86 -14.32 17.75
C ARG A 193 -12.06 -15.63 17.69
N ALA A 194 -12.71 -16.78 17.58
CA ALA A 194 -12.00 -18.01 17.33
C ALA A 194 -11.23 -17.88 16.01
N ASP A 195 -9.91 -18.02 16.07
CA ASP A 195 -9.04 -18.19 14.90
C ASP A 195 -9.65 -19.29 14.02
N LEU A 196 -10.43 -18.88 13.01
CA LEU A 196 -11.02 -19.81 12.05
C LEU A 196 -9.84 -20.45 11.33
N ALA A 197 -9.55 -21.70 11.72
CA ALA A 197 -8.58 -22.51 11.03
C ALA A 197 -8.91 -22.46 9.54
N LEU A 198 -7.91 -22.10 8.73
CA LEU A 198 -8.06 -22.04 7.28
C LEU A 198 -8.74 -23.34 6.81
N PRO A 199 -9.73 -23.25 5.90
CA PRO A 199 -10.37 -24.45 5.38
C PRO A 199 -9.28 -25.39 4.85
N PRO A 200 -9.37 -26.70 5.12
CA PRO A 200 -8.34 -27.63 4.71
C PRO A 200 -8.11 -27.53 3.19
N PRO A 201 -6.86 -27.69 2.71
CA PRO A 201 -6.56 -27.58 1.30
C PRO A 201 -7.45 -28.54 0.51
N VAL A 202 -7.98 -28.07 -0.62
CA VAL A 202 -8.88 -28.88 -1.42
C VAL A 202 -8.12 -30.06 -2.02
N THR A 203 -8.37 -31.25 -1.49
CA THR A 203 -7.63 -32.47 -1.83
C THR A 203 -8.13 -33.15 -3.09
N MET A 204 -9.35 -32.85 -3.53
CA MET A 204 -10.04 -33.53 -4.63
C MET A 204 -10.50 -32.52 -5.68
N TRP A 205 -10.12 -32.77 -6.93
CA TRP A 205 -10.56 -31.96 -8.07
C TRP A 205 -12.06 -32.16 -8.32
N GLN A 206 -12.80 -31.06 -8.47
CA GLN A 206 -14.23 -31.07 -8.78
C GLN A 206 -14.48 -30.30 -10.08
N TRP A 207 -15.31 -30.87 -10.97
CA TRP A 207 -15.64 -30.28 -12.27
C TRP A 207 -16.60 -29.09 -12.09
N GLY A 208 -16.36 -27.98 -12.80
CA GLY A 208 -17.23 -26.79 -12.83
C GLY A 208 -16.61 -25.52 -12.23
N PHE A 209 -17.40 -24.47 -12.02
CA PHE A 209 -16.98 -23.19 -11.44
C PHE A 209 -16.93 -23.28 -9.91
N THR A 210 -16.00 -24.08 -9.38
CA THR A 210 -15.80 -24.25 -7.93
C THR A 210 -14.40 -23.77 -7.53
N LYS A 211 -14.22 -23.37 -6.25
CA LYS A 211 -12.90 -23.02 -5.71
C LYS A 211 -11.85 -24.14 -5.90
N SER A 212 -12.29 -25.40 -5.89
CA SER A 212 -11.42 -26.56 -6.19
C SER A 212 -10.87 -26.49 -7.62
N ALA A 213 -11.77 -26.27 -8.59
CA ALA A 213 -11.42 -26.18 -10.00
C ALA A 213 -10.47 -25.01 -10.26
N GLU A 214 -10.74 -23.83 -9.68
CA GLU A 214 -9.88 -22.65 -9.81
C GLU A 214 -8.46 -22.91 -9.27
N THR A 215 -8.37 -23.51 -8.07
CA THR A 215 -7.07 -23.81 -7.44
C THR A 215 -6.26 -24.80 -8.27
N TRP A 216 -6.91 -25.84 -8.80
CA TRP A 216 -6.23 -26.83 -9.64
C TRP A 216 -5.91 -26.31 -11.03
N ASN A 217 -6.79 -25.54 -11.66
CA ASN A 217 -6.52 -24.90 -12.94
C ASN A 217 -5.34 -23.92 -12.81
N GLY A 218 -5.29 -23.14 -11.72
CA GLY A 218 -4.15 -22.27 -11.42
C GLY A 218 -2.84 -23.04 -11.21
N ARG A 219 -2.87 -24.18 -10.49
CA ARG A 219 -1.69 -25.05 -10.32
C ARG A 219 -1.21 -25.66 -11.63
N ILE A 220 -2.13 -26.13 -12.47
CA ILE A 220 -1.81 -26.69 -13.80
C ILE A 220 -1.20 -25.61 -14.69
N ALA A 221 -1.76 -24.39 -14.68
CA ALA A 221 -1.24 -23.26 -15.42
C ALA A 221 0.18 -22.88 -14.97
N MET A 222 0.43 -22.81 -13.67
CA MET A 222 1.77 -22.54 -13.12
C MET A 222 2.78 -23.62 -13.49
N ILE A 223 2.40 -24.90 -13.44
CA ILE A 223 3.27 -26.00 -13.89
C ILE A 223 3.59 -25.87 -15.38
N ALA A 224 2.61 -25.52 -16.21
CA ALA A 224 2.83 -25.30 -17.64
C ALA A 224 3.80 -24.14 -17.90
N VAL A 225 3.66 -23.02 -17.19
CA VAL A 225 4.58 -21.87 -17.29
C VAL A 225 6.00 -22.26 -16.86
N ILE A 226 6.15 -22.96 -15.73
CA ILE A 226 7.46 -23.41 -15.26
C ILE A 226 8.11 -24.36 -16.26
N LEU A 227 7.35 -25.30 -16.83
CA LEU A 227 7.87 -26.22 -17.85
C LEU A 227 8.31 -25.48 -19.11
N LEU A 228 7.55 -24.47 -19.55
CA LEU A 228 7.92 -23.63 -20.70
C LEU A 228 9.22 -22.86 -20.42
N LEU A 229 9.36 -22.25 -19.25
CA LEU A 229 10.58 -21.53 -18.86
C LEU A 229 11.80 -22.45 -18.76
N VAL A 230 11.64 -23.65 -18.18
CA VAL A 230 12.72 -24.65 -18.12
C VAL A 230 13.11 -25.12 -19.51
N LEU A 231 12.13 -25.35 -20.39
CA LEU A 231 12.37 -25.74 -21.77
C LEU A 231 13.09 -24.63 -22.55
N GLU A 232 12.72 -23.37 -22.32
CA GLU A 232 13.36 -22.19 -22.92
C GLU A 232 14.83 -22.04 -22.46
N VAL A 233 15.08 -22.17 -21.16
CA VAL A 233 16.45 -22.14 -20.59
C VAL A 233 17.31 -23.29 -21.11
N THR A 234 16.75 -24.49 -21.29
CA THR A 234 17.51 -25.68 -21.72
C THR A 234 17.72 -25.79 -23.23
N THR A 235 16.81 -25.22 -24.03
CA THR A 235 16.86 -25.32 -25.50
C THR A 235 17.36 -24.03 -26.18
N GLY A 236 17.50 -22.93 -25.44
CA GLY A 236 17.96 -21.63 -25.95
C GLY A 236 17.05 -21.04 -27.04
N SER A 237 15.83 -21.57 -27.19
CA SER A 237 14.87 -21.22 -28.23
C SER A 237 13.67 -20.55 -27.57
N GLY A 238 13.55 -19.23 -27.73
CA GLY A 238 12.53 -18.42 -27.06
C GLY A 238 11.13 -18.59 -27.64
N VAL A 239 10.41 -19.63 -27.20
CA VAL A 239 9.02 -19.88 -27.65
C VAL A 239 8.09 -18.76 -27.16
N LEU A 240 8.34 -18.19 -25.97
CA LEU A 240 7.59 -17.04 -25.43
C LEU A 240 7.94 -15.72 -26.16
N HIS A 241 9.20 -15.54 -26.54
CA HIS A 241 9.66 -14.40 -27.35
C HIS A 241 9.06 -14.41 -28.78
N ASN A 242 8.88 -15.60 -29.38
CA ASN A 242 8.23 -15.73 -30.69
C ASN A 242 6.71 -15.48 -30.66
N LEU A 243 6.08 -15.63 -29.50
CA LEU A 243 4.64 -15.39 -29.30
C LEU A 243 4.31 -13.99 -28.76
N ARG A 244 5.31 -13.14 -28.46
CA ARG A 244 5.14 -11.77 -27.89
C ARG A 244 4.28 -11.74 -26.61
N ILE A 245 4.42 -12.73 -25.73
CA ILE A 245 3.70 -12.77 -24.45
C ILE A 245 4.57 -12.26 -23.28
N LEU A 246 5.87 -12.04 -23.51
CA LEU A 246 6.81 -11.33 -22.64
C LEU A 246 7.71 -10.46 -23.52
#